data_AF-A0A371QX86-F1
#
_entry.id   AF-A0A371QX86-F1
#
_cell.length_a   1.000
_cell.length_b   1.000
_cell.length_c   1.000
_cell.angle_alpha   90.00
_cell.angle_beta   90.00
_cell.angle_gamma   90.00
#
_symmetry.space_group_name_H-M   'P 1'
#
loop_
_entity.id
_entity.type
_entity.pdbx_description
1 polymer ?
#
loop_
_entity_poly.entity_id
_entity_poly.type
_entity_poly.pdbx_seq_one_letter_code
_entity_poly.pdbx_strand_id
1 'polypeptide(L)'
;MAPVGVFGHFNFYSDNDIIRLTYDGLCEIQRMALKGDLEAERFIRELEEVLRRRHGDNAVKKLIEVLSPAREEGAVDLPLEVRDDKGNVVARIVDLKYEFLENGKVVDQCSGENCRLRVVVEYELSSDERRQFKMEWYWAEKQIKKDNTTATYYYETARPRVKDDVEAAVLKTLTGKAKRGEVWLLADQLDALRRFKQLRVVVDKWRAGRPNIQYTLRQ
;
A
#
# COMPACT_ATOMS: atom_id res chain seq x y z
N MET A 1 -17.58 0.71 28.28
CA MET A 1 -17.31 -0.57 27.60
C MET A 1 -16.47 -0.27 26.37
N ALA A 2 -15.22 -0.73 26.34
CA ALA A 2 -14.28 -0.43 25.27
C ALA A 2 -14.67 -1.17 23.98
N PRO A 3 -14.52 -0.55 22.78
CA PRO A 3 -14.58 -1.32 21.57
C PRO A 3 -13.26 -2.09 21.43
N VAL A 4 -13.34 -3.39 21.72
CA VAL A 4 -12.40 -4.38 21.22
C VAL A 4 -12.77 -4.59 19.74
N GLY A 5 -11.89 -4.15 18.84
CA GLY A 5 -12.10 -4.18 17.40
C GLY A 5 -10.89 -4.72 16.69
N VAL A 6 -10.90 -6.04 16.52
CA VAL A 6 -10.07 -6.85 15.62
C VAL A 6 -10.02 -6.22 14.22
N PHE A 7 -8.81 -5.96 13.71
CA PHE A 7 -8.45 -5.65 12.32
C PHE A 7 -9.33 -4.65 11.52
N GLY A 8 -8.82 -3.42 11.31
CA GLY A 8 -8.81 -2.78 9.98
C GLY A 8 -10.11 -2.22 9.37
N HIS A 9 -11.21 -2.09 10.12
CA HIS A 9 -12.48 -1.57 9.57
C HIS A 9 -13.08 -0.44 10.42
N PHE A 10 -13.51 0.64 9.75
CA PHE A 10 -14.33 1.71 10.33
C PHE A 10 -15.77 1.50 9.86
N ASN A 11 -16.71 1.41 10.81
CA ASN A 11 -18.12 1.24 10.54
C ASN A 11 -18.83 2.58 10.69
N PHE A 12 -19.46 3.07 9.63
CA PHE A 12 -20.38 4.20 9.66
C PHE A 12 -21.80 3.69 9.55
N TYR A 13 -22.67 4.20 10.41
CA TYR A 13 -24.09 3.86 10.43
C TYR A 13 -24.86 5.01 9.78
N SER A 14 -25.52 4.70 8.66
CA SER A 14 -26.63 5.46 8.09
C SER A 14 -27.91 4.67 8.34
N ASP A 15 -29.08 5.32 8.36
CA ASP A 15 -30.35 4.77 8.86
C ASP A 15 -30.84 3.46 8.20
N ASN A 16 -30.17 2.94 7.16
CA ASN A 16 -30.37 1.58 6.66
C ASN A 16 -29.11 0.88 6.07
N ASP A 17 -27.91 1.44 6.18
CA ASP A 17 -26.69 0.88 5.55
C ASP A 17 -25.45 0.98 6.44
N ILE A 18 -24.65 -0.10 6.47
CA ILE A 18 -23.32 -0.13 7.13
C ILE A 18 -22.26 0.10 6.06
N ILE A 19 -21.69 1.31 6.02
CA ILE A 19 -20.51 1.57 5.20
C ILE A 19 -19.29 1.08 5.98
N ARG A 20 -18.68 0.00 5.49
CA ARG A 20 -17.40 -0.51 6.00
C ARG A 20 -16.27 0.10 5.19
N LEU A 21 -15.60 1.08 5.78
CA LEU A 21 -14.37 1.61 5.22
C LEU A 21 -13.20 0.79 5.72
N THR A 22 -12.48 0.20 4.77
CA THR A 22 -11.20 -0.46 5.03
C THR A 22 -10.13 0.61 5.27
N TYR A 23 -9.05 0.21 5.94
CA TYR A 23 -7.83 1.02 6.02
C TYR A 23 -7.40 1.52 4.62
N ASP A 24 -7.35 0.63 3.63
CA ASP A 24 -7.00 0.98 2.24
C ASP A 24 -7.94 2.03 1.62
N GLY A 25 -9.24 1.91 1.90
CA GLY A 25 -10.24 2.88 1.43
C GLY A 25 -10.04 4.27 2.04
N LEU A 26 -9.69 4.34 3.33
CA LEU A 26 -9.39 5.59 4.01
C LEU A 26 -8.09 6.24 3.51
N CYS A 27 -7.06 5.43 3.24
CA CYS A 27 -5.81 5.93 2.66
C CYS A 27 -6.02 6.49 1.24
N GLU A 28 -6.83 5.84 0.40
CA GLU A 28 -7.10 6.36 -0.95
C GLU A 28 -7.94 7.65 -0.90
N ILE A 29 -8.91 7.75 0.00
CA ILE A 29 -9.68 8.99 0.22
C ILE A 29 -8.73 10.11 0.70
N GLN A 30 -7.84 9.83 1.65
CA GLN A 30 -6.83 10.81 2.07
C GLN A 30 -5.93 11.23 0.91
N ARG A 31 -5.56 10.31 0.02
CA ARG A 31 -4.75 10.61 -1.17
C ARG A 31 -5.49 11.51 -2.15
N MET A 32 -6.78 11.26 -2.39
CA MET A 32 -7.64 12.12 -3.21
C MET A 32 -7.72 13.52 -2.59
N ALA A 33 -7.92 13.61 -1.27
CA ALA A 33 -7.94 14.88 -0.55
C ALA A 33 -6.62 15.65 -0.71
N LEU A 34 -5.46 15.00 -0.54
CA LEU A 34 -4.14 15.62 -0.73
C LEU A 34 -3.87 16.06 -2.19
N LYS A 35 -4.60 15.52 -3.16
CA LYS A 35 -4.55 15.93 -4.57
C LYS A 35 -5.55 17.03 -4.93
N GLY A 36 -6.30 17.55 -3.95
CA GLY A 36 -7.27 18.65 -4.11
C GLY A 36 -8.69 18.19 -4.47
N ASP A 37 -9.03 16.91 -4.24
CA ASP A 37 -10.41 16.45 -4.36
C ASP A 37 -11.26 16.97 -3.19
N LEU A 38 -12.19 17.87 -3.49
CA LEU A 38 -13.01 18.57 -2.50
C LEU A 38 -13.99 17.65 -1.75
N GLU A 39 -14.47 16.57 -2.38
CA GLU A 39 -15.36 15.61 -1.71
C GLU A 39 -14.56 14.74 -0.73
N ALA A 40 -13.36 14.34 -1.13
CA ALA A 40 -12.45 13.59 -0.27
C ALA A 40 -11.97 14.44 0.93
N GLU A 41 -11.59 15.69 0.71
CA GLU A 41 -11.24 16.63 1.79
C GLU A 41 -12.39 16.82 2.78
N ARG A 42 -13.60 17.02 2.25
CA ARG A 42 -14.81 17.15 3.06
C ARG A 42 -15.08 15.89 3.87
N PHE A 43 -14.93 14.71 3.27
CA PHE A 43 -15.12 13.44 3.94
C PHE A 43 -14.17 13.25 5.13
N ILE A 44 -12.87 13.52 4.95
CA ILE A 44 -11.87 13.40 6.03
C ILE A 44 -12.18 14.38 7.17
N ARG A 45 -12.56 15.62 6.84
CA ARG A 45 -12.94 16.63 7.86
C ARG A 45 -14.17 16.19 8.66
N GLU A 46 -15.21 15.71 7.99
CA GLU A 46 -16.43 15.23 8.65
C GLU A 46 -16.14 13.99 9.53
N LEU A 47 -15.25 13.10 9.07
CA LEU A 47 -14.78 11.96 9.85
C LEU A 47 -14.04 12.39 11.13
N GLU A 48 -13.11 13.33 11.04
CA GLU A 48 -12.41 13.88 12.19
C GLU A 48 -13.39 14.48 13.22
N GLU A 49 -14.38 15.25 12.75
CA GLU A 49 -15.40 15.83 13.64
C GLU A 49 -16.22 14.76 14.36
N VAL A 50 -16.67 13.72 13.65
CA VAL A 50 -17.43 12.63 14.26
C VAL A 50 -16.59 11.88 15.29
N LEU A 51 -15.33 11.58 14.97
CA LEU A 51 -14.42 10.90 15.90
C LEU A 51 -14.12 11.76 17.12
N ARG A 52 -13.89 13.06 16.94
CA ARG A 52 -13.68 14.01 18.05
C ARG A 52 -14.89 14.04 18.98
N ARG A 53 -16.09 14.18 18.43
CA ARG A 53 -17.34 14.26 19.21
C ARG A 53 -17.65 12.97 19.97
N ARG A 54 -17.39 11.80 19.37
CA ARG A 54 -17.79 10.50 19.93
C ARG A 54 -16.72 9.83 20.79
N HIS A 55 -15.44 10.07 20.48
CA HIS A 55 -14.32 9.33 21.03
C HIS A 55 -13.16 10.22 21.51
N GLY A 56 -13.31 11.54 21.42
CA GLY A 56 -12.32 12.52 21.89
C GLY A 56 -11.09 12.63 20.98
N ASP A 57 -10.18 13.53 21.35
CA ASP A 57 -9.01 13.88 20.53
C ASP A 57 -8.04 12.70 20.32
N ASN A 58 -8.03 11.71 21.22
CA ASN A 58 -7.17 10.52 21.05
C ASN A 58 -7.59 9.66 19.85
N ALA A 59 -8.89 9.64 19.51
CA ALA A 59 -9.35 8.93 18.32
C ALA A 59 -8.99 9.68 17.04
N VAL A 60 -9.04 11.01 17.06
CA VAL A 60 -8.57 11.86 15.96
C VAL A 60 -7.07 11.68 15.78
N LYS A 61 -6.28 11.65 16.87
CA LYS A 61 -4.83 11.39 16.78
C LYS A 61 -4.52 10.04 16.13
N LYS A 62 -5.25 8.98 16.48
CA LYS A 62 -5.11 7.68 15.82
C LYS A 62 -5.51 7.70 14.35
N LEU A 63 -6.57 8.43 14.00
CA LEU A 63 -6.92 8.65 12.59
C LEU A 63 -5.79 9.37 11.87
N ILE A 64 -5.26 10.46 12.43
CA ILE A 64 -4.13 11.20 11.86
C ILE A 64 -2.89 10.29 11.77
N GLU A 65 -2.59 9.43 12.73
CA GLU A 65 -1.49 8.46 12.62
C GLU A 65 -1.71 7.43 11.49
N VAL A 66 -2.97 7.04 11.27
CA VAL A 66 -3.40 6.14 10.19
C VAL A 66 -3.38 6.82 8.81
N LEU A 67 -3.76 8.10 8.75
CA LEU A 67 -3.87 8.89 7.53
C LEU A 67 -2.59 9.69 7.21
N SER A 68 -1.70 9.85 8.19
CA SER A 68 -0.41 10.48 7.99
C SER A 68 0.35 9.63 6.97
N PRO A 69 0.81 10.22 5.86
CA PRO A 69 1.72 9.53 4.94
C PRO A 69 2.86 8.98 5.79
N ALA A 70 3.07 7.67 5.72
CA ALA A 70 4.07 6.98 6.51
C ALA A 70 5.44 7.67 6.31
N ARG A 71 5.84 8.49 7.30
CA ARG A 71 7.17 9.11 7.49
C ARG A 71 7.73 9.81 6.23
N GLU A 72 7.73 11.14 6.24
CA GLU A 72 8.45 12.04 5.30
C GLU A 72 8.83 11.38 3.95
N GLU A 73 7.94 11.48 2.96
CA GLU A 73 8.12 10.84 1.67
C GLU A 73 9.49 11.18 1.03
N GLY A 74 10.37 10.20 0.88
CA GLY A 74 11.70 10.36 0.30
C GLY A 74 12.81 10.71 1.31
N ALA A 75 12.57 10.59 2.61
CA ALA A 75 13.55 10.87 3.67
C ALA A 75 14.39 9.66 4.10
N VAL A 76 14.07 8.45 3.65
CA VAL A 76 14.84 7.26 4.02
C VAL A 76 16.02 7.08 3.08
N ASP A 77 17.22 7.34 3.59
CA ASP A 77 18.48 7.06 2.92
C ASP A 77 18.91 5.60 3.10
N LEU A 78 19.73 5.12 2.16
CA LEU A 78 20.39 3.81 2.20
C LEU A 78 21.87 3.99 2.58
N PRO A 79 22.49 3.01 3.28
CA PRO A 79 21.93 1.72 3.65
C PRO A 79 20.98 1.76 4.84
N LEU A 80 19.96 0.90 4.85
CA LEU A 80 18.95 0.81 5.91
C LEU A 80 19.10 -0.50 6.71
N GLU A 81 19.23 -0.40 8.02
CA GLU A 81 19.28 -1.58 8.90
C GLU A 81 17.97 -2.38 8.89
N VAL A 82 18.10 -3.70 8.80
CA VAL A 82 17.02 -4.66 8.92
C VAL A 82 17.16 -5.40 10.23
N ARG A 83 16.11 -5.36 11.04
CA ARG A 83 16.09 -6.00 12.36
C ARG A 83 15.07 -7.12 12.42
N ASP A 84 15.42 -8.19 13.15
CA ASP A 84 14.48 -9.26 13.48
C ASP A 84 13.48 -8.81 14.56
N ASP A 85 12.56 -9.70 14.93
CA ASP A 85 11.57 -9.43 15.98
C ASP A 85 12.19 -9.28 17.38
N LYS A 86 13.44 -9.70 17.57
CA LYS A 86 14.21 -9.55 18.81
C LYS A 86 15.03 -8.25 18.84
N GLY A 87 15.00 -7.47 17.75
CA GLY A 87 15.75 -6.22 17.61
C GLY A 87 17.19 -6.40 17.14
N ASN A 88 17.64 -7.61 16.82
CA ASN A 88 18.98 -7.87 16.30
C ASN A 88 19.08 -7.43 14.84
N VAL A 89 20.19 -6.82 14.46
CA VAL A 89 20.46 -6.50 13.04
C VAL A 89 20.79 -7.80 12.31
N VAL A 90 19.99 -8.14 11.30
CA VAL A 90 20.12 -9.38 10.51
C VAL A 90 20.53 -9.13 9.06
N ALA A 91 20.32 -7.91 8.56
CA ALA A 91 20.75 -7.48 7.24
C ALA A 91 20.83 -5.94 7.14
N ARG A 92 21.35 -5.43 6.04
CA ARG A 92 21.28 -4.03 5.62
C ARG A 92 20.79 -3.95 4.18
N ILE A 93 19.73 -3.20 3.92
CA ILE A 93 19.30 -2.89 2.55
C ILE A 93 20.29 -1.86 2.01
N VAL A 94 20.98 -2.20 0.93
CA VAL A 94 22.05 -1.36 0.37
C VAL A 94 21.64 -0.67 -0.93
N ASP A 95 20.67 -1.25 -1.66
CA ASP A 95 20.17 -0.65 -2.90
C ASP A 95 18.69 -1.01 -3.14
N LEU A 96 18.00 -0.10 -3.85
CA LEU A 96 16.62 -0.24 -4.29
C LEU A 96 16.53 0.12 -5.77
N LYS A 97 16.31 -0.88 -6.61
CA LYS A 97 16.11 -0.74 -8.06
C LYS A 97 14.65 -0.99 -8.41
N TYR A 98 14.26 -0.48 -9.56
CA TYR A 98 12.93 -0.71 -10.11
C TYR A 98 13.01 -1.05 -11.60
N GLU A 99 12.03 -1.80 -12.08
CA GLU A 99 11.84 -2.16 -13.48
C GLU A 99 10.36 -2.05 -13.81
N PHE A 100 10.01 -1.46 -14.95
CA PHE A 100 8.68 -1.62 -15.52
C PHE A 100 8.67 -2.89 -16.37
N LEU A 101 7.63 -3.69 -16.24
CA LEU A 101 7.45 -4.90 -17.03
C LEU A 101 6.15 -4.81 -17.82
N GLU A 102 6.23 -5.05 -19.12
CA GLU A 102 5.06 -5.25 -19.96
C GLU A 102 5.13 -6.64 -20.57
N ASN A 103 4.10 -7.45 -20.32
CA ASN A 103 4.06 -8.86 -20.75
C ASN A 103 5.31 -9.66 -20.34
N GLY A 104 5.85 -9.36 -19.16
CA GLY A 104 7.04 -10.01 -18.60
C GLY A 104 8.39 -9.51 -19.13
N LYS A 105 8.41 -8.54 -20.06
CA LYS A 105 9.63 -7.94 -20.60
C LYS A 105 9.92 -6.61 -19.91
N VAL A 106 11.19 -6.35 -19.62
CA VAL A 106 11.64 -5.06 -19.07
C VAL A 106 11.49 -3.99 -20.14
N VAL A 107 10.84 -2.89 -19.78
CA VAL A 107 10.58 -1.72 -20.64
C VAL A 107 10.87 -0.44 -19.86
N ASP A 108 11.09 0.67 -20.55
CA ASP A 108 11.36 1.98 -19.90
C ASP A 108 10.10 2.58 -19.26
N GLN A 109 8.93 2.26 -19.81
CA GLN A 109 7.62 2.68 -19.34
C GLN A 109 6.53 1.75 -19.88
N CYS A 110 5.44 1.61 -19.14
CA CYS A 110 4.23 0.92 -19.58
C CYS A 110 2.99 1.55 -18.93
N SER A 111 1.81 1.16 -19.42
CA SER A 111 0.52 1.52 -18.83
C SER A 111 -0.51 0.43 -19.12
N GLY A 112 -1.64 0.45 -18.41
CA GLY A 112 -2.70 -0.52 -18.58
C GLY A 112 -2.46 -1.84 -17.84
N GLU A 113 -3.32 -2.81 -18.11
CA GLU A 113 -3.50 -4.01 -17.27
C GLU A 113 -2.24 -4.89 -17.23
N ASN A 114 -1.50 -4.92 -18.33
CA ASN A 114 -0.29 -5.71 -18.48
C ASN A 114 0.97 -5.03 -17.93
N CYS A 115 0.85 -3.79 -17.45
CA CYS A 115 1.96 -3.04 -16.89
C CYS A 115 2.19 -3.40 -15.42
N ARG A 116 3.39 -3.87 -15.10
CA ARG A 116 3.82 -4.21 -13.74
C ARG A 116 4.99 -3.36 -13.31
N LEU A 117 5.10 -3.14 -12.00
CA LEU A 117 6.24 -2.53 -11.35
C LEU A 117 6.99 -3.59 -10.54
N ARG A 118 8.21 -3.92 -10.94
CA ARG A 118 9.10 -4.78 -10.14
C ARG A 118 10.03 -3.92 -9.32
N VAL A 119 10.02 -4.10 -8.00
CA VAL A 119 11.02 -3.53 -7.09
C VAL A 119 12.04 -4.62 -6.75
N VAL A 120 13.31 -4.32 -6.93
CA VAL A 120 14.43 -5.20 -6.64
C VAL A 120 15.22 -4.60 -5.48
N VAL A 121 15.28 -5.34 -4.38
CA VAL A 121 15.90 -4.93 -3.13
C VAL A 121 17.21 -5.68 -3.00
N GLU A 122 18.33 -4.96 -2.97
CA GLU A 122 19.64 -5.53 -2.68
C GLU A 122 19.93 -5.35 -1.19
N TYR A 123 20.31 -6.44 -0.52
CA TYR A 123 20.64 -6.41 0.90
C TYR A 123 21.87 -7.26 1.21
N GLU A 124 22.64 -6.80 2.18
CA GLU A 124 23.83 -7.46 2.73
C GLU A 124 23.47 -8.14 4.04
N LEU A 125 23.91 -9.39 4.20
CA LEU A 125 23.86 -10.11 5.47
C LEU A 125 25.02 -9.69 6.37
N SER A 126 24.94 -10.03 7.66
CA SER A 126 26.06 -9.85 8.61
C SER A 126 27.31 -10.67 8.25
N SER A 127 27.19 -11.61 7.30
CA SER A 127 28.30 -12.40 6.72
C SER A 127 28.92 -11.77 5.47
N ASP A 128 28.58 -10.51 5.16
CA ASP A 128 28.95 -9.78 3.93
C ASP A 128 28.43 -10.42 2.62
N GLU A 129 27.55 -11.41 2.72
CA GLU A 129 26.87 -12.00 1.57
C GLU A 129 25.78 -11.05 1.06
N ARG A 130 25.80 -10.76 -0.25
CA ARG A 130 24.77 -9.97 -0.93
C ARG A 130 23.68 -10.85 -1.51
N ARG A 131 22.43 -10.47 -1.26
CA ARG A 131 21.24 -11.13 -1.80
C ARG A 131 20.27 -10.13 -2.39
N GLN A 132 19.35 -10.64 -3.19
CA GLN A 132 18.29 -9.87 -3.81
C GLN A 132 16.92 -10.43 -3.49
N PHE A 133 16.01 -9.53 -3.11
CA PHE A 133 14.59 -9.80 -2.95
C PHE A 133 13.80 -9.03 -4.01
N LYS A 134 12.89 -9.72 -4.71
CA LYS A 134 12.11 -9.13 -5.81
C LYS A 134 10.63 -9.17 -5.47
N MET A 135 9.96 -8.04 -5.65
CA MET A 135 8.51 -7.91 -5.52
C MET A 135 7.92 -7.34 -6.81
N GLU A 136 6.91 -8.00 -7.36
CA GLU A 136 6.22 -7.57 -8.57
C GLU A 136 4.81 -7.10 -8.24
N TRP A 137 4.58 -5.81 -8.45
CA TRP A 137 3.28 -5.15 -8.34
C TRP A 137 2.55 -5.19 -9.67
N TYR A 138 1.28 -5.55 -9.63
CA TYR A 138 0.41 -5.66 -10.79
C TYR A 138 -1.00 -5.17 -10.47
N TRP A 139 -1.78 -4.90 -11.52
CA TRP A 139 -3.18 -4.56 -11.40
C TRP A 139 -4.01 -5.85 -11.33
N ALA A 140 -4.69 -6.06 -10.21
CA ALA A 140 -5.66 -7.14 -10.07
C ALA A 140 -7.06 -6.65 -10.39
N GLU A 141 -7.82 -7.46 -11.11
CA GLU A 141 -9.20 -7.19 -11.48
C GLU A 141 -10.17 -7.55 -10.33
N LYS A 142 -11.16 -6.71 -10.10
CA LYS A 142 -12.31 -6.98 -9.26
C LYS A 142 -13.58 -6.55 -9.97
N GLN A 143 -14.43 -7.51 -10.28
CA GLN A 143 -15.74 -7.24 -10.86
C GLN A 143 -16.77 -7.01 -9.75
N ILE A 144 -17.52 -5.93 -9.85
CA ILE A 144 -18.64 -5.62 -8.96
C ILE A 144 -19.89 -5.52 -9.83
N LYS A 145 -20.92 -6.28 -9.45
CA LYS A 145 -22.23 -6.21 -10.08
C LYS A 145 -23.04 -5.11 -9.41
N LYS A 146 -23.53 -4.17 -10.21
CA LYS A 146 -24.51 -3.17 -9.78
C LYS A 146 -25.64 -3.19 -10.81
N ASP A 147 -26.80 -3.68 -10.39
CA ASP A 147 -27.98 -3.87 -11.24
C ASP A 147 -27.66 -4.71 -12.50
N ASN A 148 -27.92 -4.16 -13.69
CA ASN A 148 -27.64 -4.78 -15.00
C ASN A 148 -26.22 -4.48 -15.55
N THR A 149 -25.37 -3.82 -14.77
CA THR A 149 -24.02 -3.42 -15.18
C THR A 149 -22.96 -4.15 -14.35
N THR A 150 -21.95 -4.69 -15.03
CA THR A 150 -20.72 -5.14 -14.37
C THR A 150 -19.70 -4.03 -14.48
N ALA A 151 -19.22 -3.53 -13.34
CA ALA A 151 -18.10 -2.60 -13.28
C ALA A 151 -16.83 -3.36 -12.91
N THR A 152 -15.79 -3.21 -13.72
CA THR A 152 -14.48 -3.80 -13.50
C THR A 152 -13.55 -2.75 -12.87
N TYR A 153 -13.10 -3.04 -11.65
CA TYR A 153 -12.16 -2.23 -10.90
C TYR A 153 -10.79 -2.88 -10.89
N TYR A 154 -9.75 -2.07 -11.03
CA TYR A 154 -8.37 -2.53 -10.90
C TYR A 154 -7.79 -2.01 -9.59
N TYR A 155 -7.13 -2.87 -8.82
CA TYR A 155 -6.45 -2.52 -7.58
C TYR A 155 -5.00 -3.00 -7.59
N GLU A 156 -4.11 -2.30 -6.88
CA GLU A 156 -2.70 -2.66 -6.77
C GLU A 156 -2.51 -3.89 -5.88
N THR A 157 -1.73 -4.86 -6.32
CA THR A 157 -1.30 -5.96 -5.45
C THR A 157 0.04 -6.56 -5.87
N ALA A 158 0.73 -7.19 -4.93
CA ALA A 158 1.89 -8.02 -5.17
C ALA A 158 1.81 -9.30 -4.33
N ARG A 159 2.40 -10.40 -4.84
CA ARG A 159 2.49 -11.68 -4.13
C ARG A 159 3.91 -12.24 -4.11
N PRO A 160 4.87 -11.56 -3.44
CA PRO A 160 6.20 -12.11 -3.30
C PRO A 160 6.20 -13.40 -2.46
N ARG A 161 7.15 -14.29 -2.79
CA ARG A 161 7.43 -15.50 -2.01
C ARG A 161 8.68 -15.27 -1.16
N VAL A 162 8.47 -15.24 0.15
CA VAL A 162 9.51 -15.04 1.18
C VAL A 162 10.08 -16.39 1.61
N LYS A 163 11.39 -16.58 1.42
CA LYS A 163 12.08 -17.87 1.59
C LYS A 163 12.47 -18.16 3.03
N ASP A 164 13.00 -17.16 3.72
CA ASP A 164 13.58 -17.26 5.05
C ASP A 164 13.18 -16.07 5.93
N ASP A 165 13.59 -16.14 7.19
CA ASP A 165 13.23 -15.13 8.19
C ASP A 165 13.95 -13.79 7.94
N VAL A 166 15.09 -13.81 7.22
CA VAL A 166 15.78 -12.58 6.83
C VAL A 166 15.01 -11.86 5.74
N GLU A 167 14.57 -12.55 4.69
CA GLU A 167 13.68 -11.97 3.67
C GLU A 167 12.36 -11.48 4.29
N ALA A 168 11.83 -12.17 5.31
CA ALA A 168 10.65 -11.71 6.04
C ALA A 168 10.92 -10.40 6.79
N ALA A 169 12.08 -10.27 7.42
CA ALA A 169 12.52 -9.03 8.07
C ALA A 169 12.77 -7.91 7.06
N VAL A 170 13.38 -8.21 5.90
CA VAL A 170 13.55 -7.24 4.80
C VAL A 170 12.18 -6.71 4.34
N LEU A 171 11.23 -7.61 4.08
CA LEU A 171 9.88 -7.24 3.67
C LEU A 171 9.16 -6.42 4.74
N LYS A 172 9.31 -6.80 6.02
CA LYS A 172 8.78 -6.04 7.16
C LYS A 172 9.36 -4.65 7.23
N THR A 173 10.68 -4.52 7.06
CA THR A 173 11.34 -3.23 7.04
C THR A 173 10.73 -2.36 5.95
N LEU A 174 10.62 -2.87 4.72
CA LEU A 174 10.11 -2.12 3.57
C LEU A 174 8.62 -1.72 3.69
N THR A 175 7.78 -2.66 4.12
CA THR A 175 6.32 -2.56 3.95
C THR A 175 5.53 -2.57 5.26
N GLY A 176 6.19 -2.79 6.38
CA GLY A 176 5.56 -3.03 7.69
C GLY A 176 5.02 -4.46 7.87
N LYS A 177 4.99 -5.28 6.80
CA LYS A 177 4.41 -6.64 6.82
C LYS A 177 5.50 -7.72 6.89
N ALA A 178 5.42 -8.56 7.92
CA ALA A 178 6.36 -9.67 8.13
C ALA A 178 5.63 -11.01 8.04
N LYS A 179 5.92 -11.81 7.01
CA LYS A 179 5.41 -13.19 6.93
C LYS A 179 6.31 -14.04 6.03
N ARG A 180 6.64 -15.26 6.47
CA ARG A 180 7.31 -16.25 5.62
C ARG A 180 6.33 -16.91 4.65
N GLY A 181 6.80 -17.31 3.48
CA GLY A 181 5.98 -17.90 2.43
C GLY A 181 5.34 -16.84 1.52
N GLU A 182 4.17 -17.14 0.96
CA GLU A 182 3.47 -16.20 0.08
C GLU A 182 2.82 -15.07 0.91
N VAL A 183 3.15 -13.84 0.56
CA VAL A 183 2.65 -12.64 1.24
C VAL A 183 1.83 -11.81 0.27
N TRP A 184 0.59 -11.52 0.65
CA TRP A 184 -0.25 -10.59 -0.09
C TRP A 184 0.07 -9.17 0.32
N LEU A 185 0.48 -8.34 -0.64
CA LEU A 185 0.71 -6.92 -0.44
C LEU A 185 -0.37 -6.14 -1.21
N LEU A 186 -0.86 -5.07 -0.60
CA LEU A 186 -1.91 -4.21 -1.14
C LEU A 186 -1.40 -2.76 -1.24
N ALA A 187 -2.30 -1.83 -1.57
CA ALA A 187 -1.98 -0.43 -1.80
C ALA A 187 -1.21 0.21 -0.65
N ASP A 188 -1.53 -0.12 0.61
CA ASP A 188 -0.84 0.38 1.79
C ASP A 188 0.64 -0.03 1.86
N GLN A 189 0.96 -1.28 1.52
CA GLN A 189 2.33 -1.76 1.45
C GLN A 189 3.09 -1.13 0.27
N LEU A 190 2.40 -0.76 -0.82
CA LEU A 190 3.00 0.00 -1.91
C LEU A 190 3.27 1.44 -1.49
N ASP A 191 2.37 2.05 -0.72
CA ASP A 191 2.54 3.40 -0.17
C ASP A 191 3.70 3.47 0.82
N ALA A 192 3.91 2.42 1.62
CA ALA A 192 5.09 2.32 2.48
C ALA A 192 6.41 2.43 1.70
N LEU A 193 6.45 2.00 0.43
CA LEU A 193 7.64 2.13 -0.42
C LEU A 193 7.90 3.57 -0.88
N ARG A 194 6.88 4.45 -0.88
CA ARG A 194 7.02 5.87 -1.28
C ARG A 194 7.88 6.69 -0.32
N ARG A 195 8.16 6.18 0.88
CA ARG A 195 9.12 6.80 1.81
C ARG A 195 10.57 6.75 1.31
N PHE A 196 10.88 5.86 0.36
CA PHE A 196 12.20 5.76 -0.26
C PHE A 196 12.27 6.68 -1.48
N LYS A 197 13.28 7.55 -1.52
CA LYS A 197 13.44 8.56 -2.58
C LYS A 197 13.46 7.94 -3.98
N GLN A 198 14.13 6.80 -4.14
CA GLN A 198 14.23 6.08 -5.41
C GLN A 198 12.88 5.55 -5.91
N LEU A 199 11.97 5.20 -5.00
CA LEU A 199 10.71 4.52 -5.34
C LEU A 199 9.52 5.49 -5.40
N ARG A 200 9.55 6.62 -4.67
CA ARG A 200 8.45 7.59 -4.63
C ARG A 200 7.92 7.98 -6.01
N VAL A 201 8.81 8.51 -6.86
CA VAL A 201 8.45 9.00 -8.21
C VAL A 201 7.99 7.87 -9.11
N VAL A 202 8.58 6.68 -8.94
CA VAL A 202 8.32 5.52 -9.79
C VAL A 202 6.96 4.91 -9.49
N VAL A 203 6.60 4.79 -8.21
CA VAL A 203 5.27 4.34 -7.77
C VAL A 203 4.19 5.27 -8.31
N ASP A 204 4.42 6.58 -8.22
CA ASP A 204 3.46 7.57 -8.74
C ASP A 204 3.35 7.50 -10.27
N LYS A 205 4.47 7.34 -10.98
CA LYS A 205 4.50 7.13 -12.43
C LYS A 205 3.76 5.84 -12.83
N TRP A 206 3.96 4.74 -12.13
CA TRP A 206 3.27 3.47 -12.40
C TRP A 206 1.76 3.61 -12.20
N ARG A 207 1.34 4.24 -11.09
CA ARG A 207 -0.07 4.47 -10.78
C ARG A 207 -0.76 5.42 -11.77
N ALA A 208 -0.03 6.36 -12.37
CA ALA A 208 -0.58 7.19 -13.45
C ALA A 208 -0.98 6.36 -14.68
N GLY A 209 -0.37 5.19 -14.89
CA GLY A 209 -0.73 4.23 -15.92
C GLY A 209 -1.82 3.23 -15.52
N ARG A 210 -2.58 3.49 -14.45
CA ARG A 210 -3.68 2.61 -13.98
C ARG A 210 -4.68 2.34 -15.11
N PRO A 211 -5.16 1.09 -15.28
CA PRO A 211 -6.21 0.80 -16.23
C PRO A 211 -7.50 1.56 -15.90
N ASN A 212 -8.20 2.03 -16.95
CA ASN A 212 -9.49 2.69 -16.78
C ASN A 212 -10.54 1.70 -16.25
N ILE A 213 -11.50 2.23 -15.48
CA ILE A 213 -12.67 1.45 -15.05
C ILE A 213 -13.48 1.11 -16.30
N GLN A 214 -13.73 -0.18 -16.51
CA GLN A 214 -14.55 -0.67 -17.61
C GLN A 214 -15.97 -0.97 -17.11
N TYR A 215 -16.96 -0.49 -17.84
CA TYR A 215 -18.37 -0.80 -17.62
C TYR A 215 -18.87 -1.68 -18.75
N THR A 216 -19.42 -2.84 -18.41
CA THR A 216 -20.08 -3.71 -19.40
C THR A 216 -21.58 -3.72 -19.14
N LEU A 217 -22.35 -3.24 -20.11
CA LEU A 217 -23.80 -3.41 -20.16
C LEU A 217 -24.12 -4.83 -20.63
N ARG A 218 -24.96 -5.56 -19.90
CA ARG A 218 -25.51 -6.83 -20.44
C ARG A 218 -26.53 -6.51 -21.53
N GLN A 219 -26.36 -7.15 -22.68
CA GLN A 219 -27.40 -7.33 -23.70
C GLN A 219 -28.40 -8.39 -23.24
#